data_AF-A0A497FSG7-F1
#
_entry.id   AF-A0A497FSG7-F1
#
_cell.length_a   1.000
_cell.length_b   1.000
_cell.length_c   1.000
_cell.angle_alpha   90.00
_cell.angle_beta   90.00
_cell.angle_gamma   90.00
#
_symmetry.space_group_name_H-M   'P 1'
#
loop_
_entity.id
_entity.type
_entity.pdbx_description
1 polymer ?
#
loop_
_entity_poly.entity_id
_entity_poly.type
_entity_poly.pdbx_seq_one_letter_code
_entity_poly.pdbx_strand_id
1 'polypeptide(L)'
;MSGLSEAEIKALIAKVRSIKKRVNVLLKKDSTTSSNELTRIADIYNGIREYLCSHLNEIGQHMPRARPPFGIYGPIPPSEARPTLTAVLIGCETAEEGLEALLKSRLEPEVLDKLESYRKKLTRLEEEGLDINVVKTLKAALTEAECGHWLASAIISSRVIDYVRSQINGEKDEDKVKFLVDNNIIPKKDKKLQELLLRALKLHRNFLVHRVDTFPEVDEALVMLGGALSFAKILLKLKPS
;
A
#
# COMPACT_ATOMS: atom_id res chain seq x y z
N MET A 1 16.22 -0.56 -1.08
CA MET A 1 15.73 -1.32 0.08
C MET A 1 14.41 -1.95 -0.32
N SER A 2 14.34 -3.27 -0.44
CA SER A 2 13.08 -3.97 -0.69
C SER A 2 12.26 -3.93 0.59
N GLY A 3 11.16 -3.16 0.59
CA GLY A 3 10.21 -3.15 1.69
C GLY A 3 9.61 -4.55 1.89
N LEU A 4 9.26 -4.87 3.14
CA LEU A 4 8.53 -6.10 3.45
C LEU A 4 7.20 -6.12 2.69
N SER A 5 6.86 -7.27 2.12
CA SER A 5 5.55 -7.48 1.50
C SER A 5 4.44 -7.43 2.55
N GLU A 6 3.22 -7.10 2.13
CA GLU A 6 2.04 -7.12 3.00
C GLU A 6 1.84 -8.48 3.70
N ALA A 7 2.12 -9.58 2.99
CA ALA A 7 2.06 -10.93 3.53
C ALA A 7 3.10 -11.16 4.66
N GLU A 8 4.32 -10.64 4.50
CA GLU A 8 5.35 -10.70 5.53
C GLU A 8 4.98 -9.88 6.76
N ILE A 9 4.44 -8.67 6.57
CA ILE A 9 3.98 -7.81 7.67
C ILE A 9 2.84 -8.48 8.45
N LYS A 10 1.84 -9.05 7.75
CA LYS A 10 0.75 -9.82 8.40
C LYS A 10 1.27 -11.03 9.15
N ALA A 11 2.24 -11.76 8.61
CA ALA A 11 2.86 -12.90 9.28
C ALA A 11 3.64 -12.49 10.54
N LEU A 12 4.35 -11.35 10.51
CA LEU A 12 5.04 -10.79 11.67
C LEU A 12 4.04 -10.39 12.76
N ILE A 13 2.95 -9.69 12.42
CA ILE A 13 1.88 -9.34 13.36
C ILE A 13 1.30 -10.60 14.02
N ALA A 14 1.02 -11.64 13.24
CA ALA A 14 0.49 -12.90 13.78
C ALA A 14 1.46 -13.56 14.77
N LYS A 15 2.77 -13.57 14.47
CA LYS A 15 3.80 -14.08 15.39
C LYS A 15 3.85 -13.28 16.69
N VAL A 16 3.88 -11.95 16.59
CA VAL A 16 3.90 -11.02 17.73
C VAL A 16 2.68 -11.22 18.63
N ARG A 17 1.47 -11.29 18.04
CA ARG A 17 0.22 -11.55 18.77
C ARG A 17 0.22 -12.91 19.49
N SER A 18 0.78 -13.95 18.87
CA SER A 18 0.91 -15.28 19.47
C SER A 18 1.79 -15.24 20.74
N ILE A 19 2.92 -14.54 20.68
CA ILE A 19 3.82 -14.35 21.83
C ILE A 19 3.12 -13.54 22.92
N LYS A 20 2.52 -12.40 22.56
CA LYS A 20 1.74 -11.54 23.47
C LYS A 20 0.67 -12.33 24.21
N LYS A 21 -0.08 -13.20 23.51
CA LYS A 21 -1.08 -14.08 24.12
C LYS A 21 -0.47 -15.03 25.15
N ARG A 22 0.65 -15.68 24.83
CA ARG A 22 1.37 -16.56 25.77
C ARG A 22 1.88 -15.81 26.99
N VAL A 23 2.49 -14.64 26.80
CA VAL A 23 3.01 -13.80 27.88
C VAL A 23 1.89 -13.35 28.81
N ASN A 24 0.75 -12.91 28.27
CA ASN A 24 -0.41 -12.53 29.07
C ASN A 24 -0.96 -13.69 29.92
N VAL A 25 -0.90 -14.93 29.44
CA VAL A 25 -1.28 -16.10 30.25
C VAL A 25 -0.29 -16.30 31.41
N LEU A 26 1.01 -16.13 31.17
CA LEU A 26 2.04 -16.29 32.21
C LEU A 26 1.99 -15.16 33.25
N LEU A 27 1.76 -13.91 32.84
CA LEU A 27 1.66 -12.77 33.75
C LEU A 27 0.45 -12.87 34.70
N LYS A 28 -0.61 -13.57 34.30
CA LYS A 28 -1.79 -13.83 35.13
C LYS A 28 -1.63 -15.01 36.09
N LYS A 29 -0.56 -15.80 35.97
CA LYS A 29 -0.28 -16.90 36.89
C LYS A 29 0.47 -16.35 38.10
N ASP A 30 -0.01 -16.69 39.29
CA ASP A 30 0.73 -16.49 40.55
C ASP A 30 1.68 -17.67 40.86
N SER A 31 1.83 -18.62 39.93
CA SER A 31 2.72 -19.77 40.06
C SER A 31 4.07 -19.56 39.37
N THR A 32 5.05 -20.36 39.77
CA THR A 32 6.40 -20.34 39.18
C THR A 32 6.38 -20.66 37.69
N THR A 33 7.19 -19.95 36.91
CA THR A 33 7.35 -20.18 35.46
C THR A 33 8.58 -21.05 35.19
N SER A 34 8.51 -22.00 34.27
CA SER A 34 9.69 -22.79 33.91
C SER A 34 10.79 -21.91 33.28
N SER A 35 12.04 -22.02 33.74
CA SER A 35 13.19 -21.32 33.15
C SER A 35 13.32 -21.58 31.64
N ASN A 36 13.06 -22.81 31.18
CA ASN A 36 13.06 -23.15 29.76
C ASN A 36 11.93 -22.45 28.98
N GLU A 37 10.75 -22.30 29.59
CA GLU A 37 9.62 -21.61 28.96
C GLU A 37 9.91 -20.11 28.83
N LEU A 38 10.42 -19.49 29.89
CA LEU A 38 10.77 -18.07 29.90
C LEU A 38 11.88 -17.75 28.89
N THR A 39 12.93 -18.58 28.87
CA THR A 39 14.05 -18.45 27.91
C THR A 39 13.56 -18.59 26.48
N ARG A 40 12.74 -19.62 26.19
CA ARG A 40 12.20 -19.82 24.84
C ARG A 40 11.35 -18.64 24.36
N ILE A 41 10.53 -18.05 25.24
CA ILE A 41 9.75 -16.86 24.90
C ILE A 41 10.67 -15.67 24.60
N ALA A 42 11.67 -15.44 25.45
CA ALA A 42 12.64 -14.36 25.28
C ALA A 42 13.44 -14.51 23.98
N ASP A 43 13.87 -15.73 23.63
CA ASP A 43 14.64 -16.00 22.41
C ASP A 43 13.82 -15.75 21.15
N ILE A 44 12.60 -16.27 21.08
CA ILE A 44 11.71 -16.04 19.93
C ILE A 44 11.43 -14.53 19.78
N TYR A 45 11.15 -13.85 20.88
CA TYR A 45 10.93 -12.42 20.91
C TYR A 45 12.16 -11.63 20.45
N ASN A 46 13.34 -11.93 21.00
CA ASN A 46 14.59 -11.23 20.65
C ASN A 46 14.97 -11.48 19.19
N GLY A 47 14.71 -12.68 18.65
CA GLY A 47 14.90 -12.95 17.23
C GLY A 47 14.00 -12.11 16.33
N ILE A 48 12.72 -11.91 16.70
CA ILE A 48 11.81 -10.99 15.98
C ILE A 48 12.32 -9.55 16.08
N ARG A 49 12.75 -9.12 17.27
CA ARG A 49 13.33 -7.80 17.48
C ARG A 49 14.56 -7.57 16.59
N GLU A 50 15.51 -8.51 16.56
CA GLU A 50 16.72 -8.40 15.75
C GLU A 50 16.40 -8.35 14.24
N TYR A 51 15.42 -9.16 13.81
CA TYR A 51 14.88 -9.09 12.46
C TYR A 51 14.32 -7.70 12.14
N LEU A 52 13.48 -7.14 13.03
CA LEU A 52 12.89 -5.82 12.86
C LEU A 52 13.94 -4.71 12.91
N CYS A 53 14.96 -4.77 13.77
CA CYS A 53 16.07 -3.81 13.74
C CYS A 53 16.79 -3.78 12.38
N SER A 54 16.84 -4.93 11.69
CA SER A 54 17.54 -5.06 10.42
C SER A 54 16.71 -4.62 9.21
N HIS A 55 15.37 -4.73 9.28
CA HIS A 55 14.47 -4.49 8.14
C HIS A 55 13.50 -3.31 8.31
N LEU A 56 13.18 -2.96 9.56
CA LEU A 56 12.24 -1.90 9.98
C LEU A 56 12.79 -1.25 11.26
N ASN A 57 13.94 -0.59 11.13
CA ASN A 57 14.68 -0.07 12.29
C ASN A 57 13.83 0.90 13.13
N GLU A 58 12.92 1.65 12.50
CA GLU A 58 11.98 2.57 13.14
C GLU A 58 11.00 1.89 14.11
N ILE A 59 10.85 0.56 14.03
CA ILE A 59 10.06 -0.25 14.97
C ILE A 59 11.00 -1.02 15.89
N GLY A 60 11.96 -1.76 15.32
CA GLY A 60 12.82 -2.69 16.07
C GLY A 60 13.64 -2.02 17.19
N GLN A 61 14.12 -0.80 16.97
CA GLN A 61 14.93 -0.09 17.96
C GLN A 61 14.16 0.28 19.23
N HIS A 62 12.83 0.44 19.13
CA HIS A 62 11.96 0.79 20.26
C HIS A 62 11.46 -0.43 21.04
N MET A 63 11.69 -1.64 20.55
CA MET A 63 11.39 -2.87 21.27
C MET A 63 12.47 -3.10 22.35
N PRO A 64 12.13 -3.21 23.65
CA PRO A 64 13.10 -3.47 24.72
C PRO A 64 13.71 -4.87 24.58
N ARG A 65 14.94 -5.09 25.04
CA ARG A 65 15.53 -6.44 25.01
C ARG A 65 15.01 -7.29 26.18
N ALA A 66 14.52 -8.49 25.91
CA ALA A 66 14.08 -9.42 26.96
C ALA A 66 15.30 -10.20 27.47
N ARG A 67 15.57 -10.13 28.78
CA ARG A 67 16.71 -10.81 29.41
C ARG A 67 16.20 -11.76 30.50
N PRO A 68 16.10 -13.07 30.22
CA PRO A 68 15.73 -14.04 31.25
C PRO A 68 16.78 -14.05 32.38
N PRO A 69 16.40 -14.43 33.61
CA PRO A 69 17.33 -14.52 34.73
C PRO A 69 18.46 -15.51 34.43
N PHE A 70 19.71 -15.08 34.59
CA PHE A 70 20.88 -15.92 34.36
C PHE A 70 21.17 -16.80 35.58
N GLY A 71 21.60 -18.05 35.34
CA GLY A 71 22.07 -18.95 36.40
C GLY A 71 20.97 -19.66 37.20
N ILE A 72 19.69 -19.50 36.83
CA ILE A 72 18.56 -20.13 37.51
C ILE A 72 18.09 -21.35 36.71
N TYR A 73 18.32 -22.53 37.28
CA TYR A 73 17.86 -23.81 36.74
C TYR A 73 16.64 -24.27 37.53
N GLY A 74 15.47 -24.33 36.89
CA GLY A 74 14.22 -24.79 37.51
C GLY A 74 13.07 -23.77 37.45
N PRO A 75 12.06 -23.92 38.31
CA PRO A 75 10.94 -22.98 38.37
C PRO A 75 11.39 -21.60 38.88
N ILE A 76 11.05 -20.55 38.13
CA ILE A 76 11.36 -19.15 38.41
C ILE A 76 10.17 -18.52 39.15
N PRO A 77 10.40 -17.88 40.31
CA PRO A 77 9.36 -17.13 41.01
C PRO A 77 8.72 -16.04 40.14
N PRO A 78 7.43 -15.72 40.31
CA PRO A 78 6.76 -14.66 39.56
C PRO A 78 7.49 -13.31 39.61
N SER A 79 8.08 -12.95 40.76
CA SER A 79 8.86 -11.71 40.93
C SER A 79 10.05 -11.60 39.98
N GLU A 80 10.69 -12.72 39.66
CA GLU A 80 11.87 -12.77 38.79
C GLU A 80 11.50 -12.97 37.32
N ALA A 81 10.39 -13.67 37.04
CA ALA A 81 9.89 -13.84 35.68
C ALA A 81 9.24 -12.55 35.12
N ARG A 82 8.56 -11.78 35.99
CA ARG A 82 7.79 -10.58 35.62
C ARG A 82 8.59 -9.57 34.80
N PRO A 83 9.80 -9.12 35.18
CA PRO A 83 10.55 -8.14 34.39
C PRO A 83 10.79 -8.57 32.93
N THR A 84 11.12 -9.84 32.72
CA THR A 84 11.33 -10.40 31.38
C THR A 84 10.02 -10.44 30.60
N LEU A 85 8.95 -10.95 31.21
CA LEU A 85 7.63 -11.05 30.59
C LEU A 85 7.06 -9.67 30.24
N THR A 86 7.22 -8.67 31.11
CA THR A 86 6.80 -7.29 30.87
C THR A 86 7.59 -6.67 29.72
N ALA A 87 8.90 -6.88 29.64
CA ALA A 87 9.70 -6.40 28.51
C ALA A 87 9.20 -7.01 27.18
N VAL A 88 8.92 -8.32 27.15
CA VAL A 88 8.35 -8.98 25.96
C VAL A 88 6.97 -8.38 25.62
N LEU A 89 6.11 -8.17 26.62
CA LEU A 89 4.77 -7.61 26.40
C LEU A 89 4.84 -6.22 25.74
N ILE A 90 5.63 -5.30 26.34
CA ILE A 90 5.82 -3.94 25.82
C ILE A 90 6.35 -3.99 24.38
N GLY A 91 7.39 -4.81 24.13
CA GLY A 91 7.94 -4.91 22.79
C GLY A 91 6.98 -5.52 21.77
N CYS A 92 6.15 -6.48 22.18
CA CYS A 92 5.10 -7.01 21.33
C CYS A 92 4.04 -5.94 21.00
N GLU A 93 3.65 -5.10 21.96
CA GLU A 93 2.74 -3.99 21.73
C GLU A 93 3.33 -2.96 20.76
N THR A 94 4.58 -2.55 20.98
CA THR A 94 5.30 -1.63 20.08
C THR A 94 5.39 -2.19 18.65
N ALA A 95 5.74 -3.47 18.51
CA ALA A 95 5.84 -4.11 17.20
C ALA A 95 4.48 -4.23 16.52
N GLU A 96 3.44 -4.64 17.26
CA GLU A 96 2.07 -4.77 16.73
C GLU A 96 1.56 -3.43 16.20
N GLU A 97 1.64 -2.36 17.00
CA GLU A 97 1.19 -1.02 16.59
C GLU A 97 1.99 -0.49 15.39
N GLY A 98 3.33 -0.62 15.41
CA GLY A 98 4.17 -0.17 14.31
C GLY A 98 3.90 -0.92 13.02
N LEU A 99 3.78 -2.25 13.07
CA LEU A 99 3.47 -3.08 11.91
C LEU A 99 2.04 -2.84 11.40
N GLU A 100 1.08 -2.62 12.29
CA GLU A 100 -0.28 -2.21 11.90
C GLU A 100 -0.30 -0.83 11.25
N ALA A 101 0.53 0.12 11.69
CA ALA A 101 0.67 1.42 11.04
C ALA A 101 1.26 1.32 9.63
N LEU A 102 2.08 0.29 9.36
CA LEU A 102 2.55 -0.02 8.01
C LEU A 102 1.44 -0.67 7.15
N LEU A 103 0.51 -1.42 7.76
CA LEU A 103 -0.65 -2.00 7.06
C LEU A 103 -1.80 -1.02 6.87
N LYS A 104 -1.98 -0.08 7.80
CA LYS A 104 -2.93 1.02 7.64
C LYS A 104 -2.42 1.84 6.47
N SER A 105 -3.10 1.73 5.34
CA SER A 105 -2.97 2.70 4.26
C SER A 105 -3.02 4.09 4.90
N ARG A 106 -2.00 4.93 4.70
CA ARG A 106 -1.98 6.34 5.13
C ARG A 106 -3.02 7.19 4.38
N LEU A 107 -4.06 6.55 3.87
CA LEU A 107 -5.04 7.04 2.93
C LEU A 107 -6.33 7.30 3.70
N GLU A 108 -6.84 8.50 3.57
CA GLU A 108 -8.17 8.86 4.06
C GLU A 108 -9.22 7.87 3.52
N PRO A 109 -10.28 7.53 4.28
CA PRO A 109 -11.31 6.60 3.84
C PRO A 109 -11.91 6.94 2.48
N GLU A 110 -12.10 8.23 2.19
CA GLU A 110 -12.61 8.72 0.91
C GLU A 110 -11.68 8.36 -0.27
N VAL A 111 -10.37 8.37 -0.03
CA VAL A 111 -9.36 7.99 -1.03
C VAL A 111 -9.42 6.50 -1.29
N LEU A 112 -9.56 5.68 -0.25
CA LEU A 112 -9.71 4.23 -0.37
C LEU A 112 -10.98 3.86 -1.16
N ASP A 113 -12.12 4.46 -0.83
CA ASP A 113 -13.38 4.22 -1.53
C ASP A 113 -13.26 4.54 -3.03
N LYS A 114 -12.53 5.61 -3.35
CA LYS A 114 -12.27 6.03 -4.73
C LYS A 114 -11.33 5.05 -5.46
N LEU A 115 -10.28 4.57 -4.80
CA LEU A 115 -9.38 3.55 -5.38
C LEU A 115 -10.11 2.21 -5.58
N GLU A 116 -10.98 1.81 -4.67
CA GLU A 116 -11.81 0.61 -4.82
C GLU A 116 -12.81 0.75 -5.97
N SER A 117 -13.40 1.93 -6.14
CA SER A 117 -14.23 2.26 -7.31
C SER A 117 -13.44 2.16 -8.62
N TYR A 118 -12.20 2.64 -8.64
CA TYR A 118 -11.30 2.53 -9.78
C TYR A 118 -10.90 1.09 -10.09
N ARG A 119 -10.64 0.27 -9.06
CA ARG A 119 -10.39 -1.17 -9.20
C ARG A 119 -11.56 -1.89 -9.84
N LYS A 120 -12.78 -1.68 -9.34
CA LYS A 120 -14.01 -2.23 -9.94
C LYS A 120 -14.20 -1.79 -11.39
N LYS A 121 -13.90 -0.52 -11.70
CA LYS A 121 -13.95 0.00 -13.07
C LYS A 121 -12.93 -0.71 -13.97
N LEU A 122 -11.70 -0.93 -13.50
CA LEU A 122 -10.67 -1.64 -14.26
C LEU A 122 -11.05 -3.10 -14.53
N THR A 123 -11.59 -3.81 -13.53
CA THR A 123 -12.07 -5.18 -13.70
C THR A 123 -13.11 -5.29 -14.82
N ARG A 124 -14.08 -4.36 -14.86
CA ARG A 124 -15.07 -4.32 -15.95
C ARG A 124 -14.44 -4.07 -17.31
N LEU A 125 -13.45 -3.17 -17.40
CA LEU A 125 -12.75 -2.93 -18.67
C LEU A 125 -11.95 -4.15 -19.13
N GLU A 126 -11.35 -4.89 -18.20
CA GLU A 126 -10.66 -6.17 -18.48
C GLU A 126 -11.66 -7.20 -19.02
N GLU A 127 -12.83 -7.34 -18.41
CA GLU A 127 -13.92 -8.20 -18.89
C GLU A 127 -14.47 -7.78 -20.26
N GLU A 128 -14.48 -6.47 -20.57
CA GLU A 128 -14.86 -5.90 -21.86
C GLU A 128 -13.77 -6.07 -22.95
N GLY A 129 -12.64 -6.73 -22.65
CA GLY A 129 -11.59 -7.02 -23.63
C GLY A 129 -10.54 -5.92 -23.78
N LEU A 130 -10.30 -5.13 -22.72
CA LEU A 130 -9.23 -4.14 -22.71
C LEU A 130 -7.87 -4.83 -22.92
N ASP A 131 -6.98 -4.14 -23.65
CA ASP A 131 -5.63 -4.64 -23.90
C ASP A 131 -4.91 -5.05 -22.60
N ILE A 132 -4.35 -6.26 -22.58
CA ILE A 132 -3.77 -6.85 -21.36
C ILE A 132 -2.57 -6.05 -20.83
N ASN A 133 -1.81 -5.38 -21.69
CA ASN A 133 -0.70 -4.54 -21.25
C ASN A 133 -1.21 -3.26 -20.61
N VAL A 134 -2.30 -2.69 -21.12
CA VAL A 134 -2.99 -1.55 -20.48
C VAL A 134 -3.55 -1.98 -19.12
N VAL A 135 -4.19 -3.15 -19.03
CA VAL A 135 -4.70 -3.70 -17.76
C VAL A 135 -3.57 -3.87 -16.73
N LYS A 136 -2.47 -4.53 -17.11
CA LYS A 136 -1.29 -4.71 -16.23
C LYS A 136 -0.73 -3.37 -15.74
N THR A 137 -0.64 -2.39 -16.64
CA THR A 137 -0.13 -1.06 -16.31
C THR A 137 -1.03 -0.33 -15.32
N LEU A 138 -2.36 -0.39 -15.51
CA LEU A 138 -3.32 0.23 -14.59
C LEU A 138 -3.42 -0.50 -13.25
N LYS A 139 -3.28 -1.83 -13.23
CA LYS A 139 -3.16 -2.61 -11.97
C LYS A 139 -1.95 -2.15 -11.16
N ALA A 140 -0.80 -1.99 -11.81
CA ALA A 140 0.40 -1.46 -11.15
C ALA A 140 0.18 -0.03 -10.62
N ALA A 141 -0.42 0.87 -11.40
CA ALA A 141 -0.72 2.23 -10.94
C ALA A 141 -1.66 2.27 -9.72
N LEU A 142 -2.65 1.37 -9.67
CA LEU A 142 -3.55 1.21 -8.52
C LEU A 142 -2.81 0.70 -7.29
N THR A 143 -1.97 -0.32 -7.44
CA THR A 143 -1.15 -0.84 -6.33
C THR A 143 -0.26 0.24 -5.74
N GLU A 144 0.43 1.02 -6.58
CA GLU A 144 1.25 2.14 -6.10
C GLU A 144 0.42 3.20 -5.37
N ALA A 145 -0.78 3.52 -5.87
CA ALA A 145 -1.69 4.45 -5.20
C ALA A 145 -2.16 3.94 -3.84
N GLU A 146 -2.48 2.66 -3.71
CA GLU A 146 -2.90 2.03 -2.45
C GLU A 146 -1.78 2.00 -1.41
N CYS A 147 -0.53 1.95 -1.86
CA CYS A 147 0.66 2.12 -1.02
C CYS A 147 0.98 3.60 -0.70
N GLY A 148 0.22 4.57 -1.23
CA GLY A 148 0.48 5.99 -1.07
C GLY A 148 1.64 6.52 -1.93
N HIS A 149 2.12 5.76 -2.91
CA HIS A 149 3.17 6.16 -3.84
C HIS A 149 2.59 6.98 -5.01
N TRP A 150 2.14 8.20 -4.72
CA TRP A 150 1.40 9.05 -5.66
C TRP A 150 2.16 9.39 -6.94
N LEU A 151 3.46 9.71 -6.83
CA LEU A 151 4.30 9.99 -7.98
C LEU A 151 4.40 8.78 -8.92
N ALA A 152 4.65 7.59 -8.35
CA ALA A 152 4.74 6.36 -9.13
C ALA A 152 3.41 6.07 -9.83
N SER A 153 2.29 6.15 -9.09
CA SER A 153 0.95 5.98 -9.66
C SER A 153 0.68 6.97 -10.81
N ALA A 154 1.02 8.25 -10.63
CA ALA A 154 0.83 9.27 -11.66
C ALA A 154 1.71 9.02 -12.91
N ILE A 155 2.97 8.66 -12.74
CA ILE A 155 3.89 8.34 -13.86
C ILE A 155 3.38 7.11 -14.63
N ILE A 156 3.00 6.04 -13.93
CA ILE A 156 2.47 4.82 -14.55
C ILE A 156 1.17 5.11 -15.29
N SER A 157 0.25 5.86 -14.68
CA SER A 157 -1.01 6.32 -15.30
C SER A 157 -0.77 7.15 -16.55
N SER A 158 0.26 8.01 -16.53
CA SER A 158 0.64 8.85 -17.66
C SER A 158 1.02 8.04 -18.90
N ARG A 159 1.64 6.87 -18.73
CA ARG A 159 1.99 5.99 -19.86
C ARG A 159 0.76 5.51 -20.62
N VAL A 160 -0.32 5.20 -19.90
CA VAL A 160 -1.59 4.79 -20.52
C VAL A 160 -2.24 5.98 -21.22
N ILE A 161 -2.23 7.16 -20.59
CA ILE A 161 -2.76 8.38 -21.20
C ILE A 161 -2.02 8.69 -22.51
N ASP A 162 -0.69 8.69 -22.50
CA ASP A 162 0.12 9.01 -23.67
C ASP A 162 -0.09 7.98 -24.81
N TYR A 163 -0.14 6.68 -24.47
CA TYR A 163 -0.42 5.61 -25.41
C TYR A 163 -1.79 5.74 -26.10
N VAL A 164 -2.85 6.07 -25.36
CA VAL A 164 -4.18 6.26 -25.96
C VAL A 164 -4.24 7.58 -26.71
N ARG A 165 -3.66 8.65 -26.16
CA ARG A 165 -3.60 9.98 -26.78
C ARG A 165 -2.99 9.95 -28.17
N SER A 166 -1.94 9.15 -28.37
CA SER A 166 -1.26 9.01 -29.68
C SER A 166 -2.14 8.35 -30.75
N GLN A 167 -3.24 7.70 -30.36
CA GLN A 167 -4.19 7.03 -31.25
C GLN A 167 -5.42 7.90 -31.58
N ILE A 168 -5.53 9.09 -30.98
CA ILE A 168 -6.65 10.01 -31.21
C ILE A 168 -6.24 11.07 -32.23
N ASN A 169 -7.07 11.31 -33.25
CA ASN A 169 -6.84 12.35 -34.24
C ASN A 169 -6.94 13.76 -33.62
N GLY A 170 -6.04 14.66 -34.04
CA GLY A 170 -5.96 16.04 -33.57
C GLY A 170 -4.55 16.41 -33.11
N GLU A 171 -4.16 17.67 -33.34
CA GLU A 171 -2.83 18.18 -32.99
C GLU A 171 -2.76 18.61 -31.53
N LYS A 172 -3.74 19.41 -31.08
CA LYS A 172 -3.83 19.89 -29.70
C LYS A 172 -4.71 18.96 -28.86
N ASP A 173 -4.58 19.07 -27.53
CA ASP A 173 -5.35 18.24 -26.62
C ASP A 173 -6.85 18.54 -26.72
N GLU A 174 -7.21 19.80 -26.96
CA GLU A 174 -8.58 20.26 -27.23
C GLU A 174 -9.14 19.66 -28.51
N ASP A 175 -8.33 19.58 -29.57
CA ASP A 175 -8.73 19.00 -30.86
C ASP A 175 -9.01 17.50 -30.71
N LYS A 176 -8.17 16.80 -29.93
CA LYS A 176 -8.36 15.38 -29.63
C LYS A 176 -9.66 15.14 -28.85
N VAL A 177 -9.95 15.95 -27.82
CA VAL A 177 -11.21 15.82 -27.07
C VAL A 177 -12.42 16.16 -27.96
N LYS A 178 -12.29 17.16 -28.83
CA LYS A 178 -13.33 17.49 -29.81
C LYS A 178 -13.58 16.33 -30.78
N PHE A 179 -12.53 15.71 -31.31
CA PHE A 179 -12.64 14.52 -32.16
C PHE A 179 -13.44 13.40 -31.48
N LEU A 180 -13.17 13.13 -30.19
CA LEU A 180 -13.90 12.10 -29.43
C LEU A 180 -15.41 12.43 -29.30
N VAL A 181 -15.76 13.71 -29.14
CA VAL A 181 -17.16 14.16 -29.06
C VAL A 181 -17.83 14.07 -30.43
N ASP A 182 -17.19 14.58 -31.46
CA ASP A 182 -17.74 14.66 -32.82
C ASP A 182 -17.98 13.26 -33.41
N ASN A 183 -17.17 12.27 -33.01
CA ASN A 183 -17.32 10.87 -33.42
C ASN A 183 -18.15 10.02 -32.44
N ASN A 184 -18.87 10.65 -31.48
CA ASN A 184 -19.71 9.97 -30.49
C ASN A 184 -18.99 8.90 -29.62
N ILE A 185 -17.67 8.97 -29.51
CA ILE A 185 -16.88 8.09 -28.64
C ILE A 185 -17.15 8.45 -27.18
N ILE A 186 -17.24 9.75 -26.88
CA ILE A 186 -17.69 10.27 -25.59
C ILE A 186 -18.95 11.14 -25.74
N PRO A 187 -19.85 11.19 -24.73
CA PRO A 187 -21.08 11.96 -24.83
C PRO A 187 -20.81 13.47 -24.84
N LYS A 188 -21.43 14.19 -25.79
CA LYS A 188 -21.35 15.66 -25.88
C LYS A 188 -21.83 16.39 -24.62
N LYS A 189 -22.83 15.81 -23.94
CA LYS A 189 -23.42 16.35 -22.70
C LYS A 189 -22.55 16.13 -21.45
N ASP A 190 -21.59 15.22 -21.50
CA ASP A 190 -20.74 14.90 -20.35
C ASP A 190 -19.54 15.85 -20.28
N LYS A 191 -19.81 17.06 -19.77
CA LYS A 191 -18.79 18.11 -19.59
C LYS A 191 -17.74 17.73 -18.54
N LYS A 192 -18.13 17.01 -17.49
CA LYS A 192 -17.22 16.54 -16.44
C LYS A 192 -16.17 15.58 -17.01
N LEU A 193 -16.58 14.66 -17.88
CA LEU A 193 -15.64 13.77 -18.56
C LEU A 193 -14.70 14.54 -19.49
N GLN A 194 -15.23 15.48 -20.27
CA GLN A 194 -14.40 16.31 -21.16
C GLN A 194 -13.34 17.10 -20.38
N GLU A 195 -13.73 17.73 -19.26
CA GLU A 195 -12.82 18.45 -18.35
C GLU A 195 -11.79 17.53 -17.70
N LEU A 196 -12.20 16.34 -17.26
CA LEU A 196 -11.29 15.33 -16.71
C LEU A 196 -10.21 14.93 -17.72
N LEU A 197 -10.60 14.67 -18.97
CA LEU A 197 -9.65 14.26 -20.02
C LEU A 197 -8.65 15.38 -20.32
N LEU A 198 -9.11 16.63 -20.45
CA LEU A 198 -8.23 17.79 -20.67
C LEU A 198 -7.28 18.00 -19.48
N ARG A 199 -7.78 17.89 -18.25
CA ARG A 199 -6.96 18.02 -17.05
C ARG A 199 -5.90 16.92 -16.97
N ALA A 200 -6.26 15.68 -17.27
CA ALA A 200 -5.34 14.55 -17.31
C ALA A 200 -4.25 14.73 -18.38
N LEU A 201 -4.61 15.20 -19.58
CA LEU A 201 -3.65 15.50 -20.65
C LEU A 201 -2.65 16.60 -20.24
N LYS A 202 -3.15 17.68 -19.61
CA LYS A 202 -2.29 18.76 -19.08
C LYS A 202 -1.33 18.25 -18.01
N LEU A 203 -1.82 17.46 -17.06
CA LEU A 203 -1.02 16.91 -15.97
C LEU A 203 0.01 15.90 -16.46
N HIS A 204 -0.33 15.04 -17.42
CA HIS A 204 0.62 14.11 -18.04
C HIS A 204 1.87 14.83 -18.56
N ARG A 205 1.70 15.96 -19.25
CA ARG A 205 2.82 16.73 -19.79
C ARG A 205 3.73 17.28 -18.68
N ASN A 206 3.14 17.73 -17.57
CA ASN A 206 3.90 18.19 -16.42
C ASN A 206 4.75 17.07 -15.81
N PHE A 207 4.15 15.89 -15.58
CA PHE A 207 4.81 14.78 -14.87
C PHE A 207 5.79 13.98 -15.73
N LEU A 208 5.58 13.87 -17.05
CA LEU A 208 6.46 13.08 -17.93
C LEU A 208 7.45 13.90 -18.76
N VAL A 209 7.08 15.11 -19.18
CA VAL A 209 7.77 15.77 -20.30
C VAL A 209 8.48 17.06 -19.88
N HIS A 210 7.95 17.78 -18.88
CA HIS A 210 8.38 19.16 -18.67
C HIS A 210 9.05 19.44 -17.32
N ARG A 211 8.77 18.67 -16.25
CA ARG A 211 9.22 19.04 -14.90
C ARG A 211 9.58 17.86 -14.01
N VAL A 212 10.88 17.72 -13.73
CA VAL A 212 11.44 16.71 -12.80
C VAL A 212 11.24 17.11 -11.32
N ASP A 213 10.99 18.40 -11.07
CA ASP A 213 10.78 18.99 -9.75
C ASP A 213 9.30 18.96 -9.29
N THR A 214 8.39 18.42 -10.12
CA THR A 214 6.95 18.39 -9.80
C THR A 214 6.54 17.04 -9.22
N PHE A 215 6.01 17.07 -8.00
CA PHE A 215 5.46 15.91 -7.30
C PHE A 215 3.94 16.05 -7.22
N PRO A 216 3.15 15.03 -7.63
CA PRO A 216 1.70 15.12 -7.57
C PRO A 216 1.21 15.07 -6.13
N GLU A 217 0.25 15.92 -5.81
CA GLU A 217 -0.60 15.73 -4.63
C GLU A 217 -1.56 14.55 -4.84
N VAL A 218 -2.19 14.08 -3.75
CA VAL A 218 -3.15 12.96 -3.76
C VAL A 218 -4.22 13.16 -4.82
N ASP A 219 -4.82 14.35 -4.86
CA ASP A 219 -5.89 14.67 -5.81
C ASP A 219 -5.41 14.66 -7.26
N GLU A 220 -4.19 15.11 -7.52
CA GLU A 220 -3.61 15.10 -8.86
C GLU A 220 -3.32 13.68 -9.33
N ALA A 221 -2.77 12.83 -8.45
CA ALA A 221 -2.56 11.42 -8.75
C ALA A 221 -3.88 10.69 -9.00
N LEU A 222 -4.94 10.98 -8.22
CA LEU A 222 -6.27 10.43 -8.44
C LEU A 222 -6.90 10.92 -9.75
N VAL A 223 -6.71 12.20 -10.11
CA VAL A 223 -7.12 12.73 -11.42
C VAL A 223 -6.40 11.99 -12.56
N MET A 224 -5.10 11.75 -12.42
CA MET A 224 -4.31 11.01 -13.40
C MET A 224 -4.80 9.57 -13.57
N LEU A 225 -5.03 8.86 -12.46
CA LEU A 225 -5.52 7.49 -12.49
C LEU A 225 -6.94 7.39 -13.05
N GLY A 226 -7.85 8.27 -12.61
CA GLY A 226 -9.22 8.36 -13.13
C GLY A 226 -9.27 8.76 -14.61
N GLY A 227 -8.36 9.64 -15.04
CA GLY A 227 -8.14 10.01 -16.43
C GLY A 227 -7.66 8.82 -17.26
N ALA A 228 -6.63 8.11 -16.80
CA ALA A 228 -6.09 6.93 -17.46
C ALA A 228 -7.14 5.82 -17.65
N LEU A 229 -7.99 5.57 -16.64
CA LEU A 229 -9.12 4.65 -16.77
C LEU A 229 -10.16 5.11 -17.80
N SER A 230 -10.34 6.42 -17.94
CA SER A 230 -11.26 6.99 -18.94
C SER A 230 -10.69 6.88 -20.35
N PHE A 231 -9.38 7.11 -20.51
CA PHE A 231 -8.65 6.83 -21.76
C PHE A 231 -8.65 5.35 -22.12
N ALA A 232 -8.47 4.45 -21.15
CA ALA A 232 -8.58 3.00 -21.39
C ALA A 232 -9.97 2.61 -21.91
N LYS A 233 -11.04 3.21 -21.37
CA LYS A 233 -12.40 3.04 -21.91
C LYS A 233 -12.57 3.59 -23.32
N ILE A 234 -11.91 4.71 -23.63
CA ILE A 234 -11.89 5.27 -24.99
C ILE A 234 -11.16 4.33 -25.96
N LEU A 235 -10.06 3.72 -25.53
CA LEU A 235 -9.30 2.76 -26.33
C LEU A 235 -10.16 1.58 -26.80
N LEU A 236 -11.02 1.04 -25.93
CA LEU A 236 -11.97 -0.02 -26.30
C LEU A 236 -12.87 0.38 -27.47
N LYS A 237 -13.27 1.67 -27.53
CA LYS A 237 -14.15 2.20 -28.58
C LYS A 237 -13.41 2.64 -29.85
N LEU A 238 -12.09 2.88 -29.74
CA LEU A 238 -11.25 3.26 -30.88
C LEU A 238 -10.81 2.05 -31.70
N LYS A 239 -10.78 0.85 -31.12
CA LYS A 239 -10.51 -0.37 -31.88
C LYS A 239 -11.60 -0.53 -32.96
N PRO A 240 -11.22 -0.74 -34.24
CA PRO A 240 -12.20 -1.13 -35.25
C PRO A 240 -12.75 -2.51 -34.87
N SER A 241 -14.08 -2.64 -34.94
CA SER A 241 -14.78 -3.94 -34.91
C SER A 241 -14.29 -4.84 -36.05
#